data_AF-A0A0P8C397-F1
#
_entry.id   AF-A0A0P8C397-F1
#
_cell.length_a   1.000
_cell.length_b   1.000
_cell.length_c   1.000
_cell.angle_alpha   90.00
_cell.angle_beta   90.00
_cell.angle_gamma   90.00
#
_symmetry.space_group_name_H-M   'P 1'
#
loop_
_entity.id
_entity.type
_entity.pdbx_description
1 polymer ?
#
loop_
_entity_poly.entity_id
_entity_poly.type
_entity_poly.pdbx_seq_one_letter_code
_entity_poly.pdbx_strand_id
1 'polypeptide(L)'
;MGGLLKFIIILLGVGWLLGQLIRYFLRTKLAKFAQQVNEMEREQRRAQQAASRSNEGVNVDYIPKNHQKKRQKDIEGGEYVDYEEVKE
;
A
#
# COMPACT_ATOMS: atom_id res chain seq x y z
N MET A 1 -4.26 18.37 57.38
CA MET A 1 -3.09 18.29 56.47
C MET A 1 -2.97 16.96 55.69
N GLY A 2 -3.97 16.07 55.65
CA GLY A 2 -3.84 14.77 54.94
C GLY A 2 -4.56 14.65 53.59
N GLY A 3 -5.48 15.57 53.28
CA GLY A 3 -6.30 15.51 52.05
C GLY A 3 -5.50 15.74 50.77
N LEU A 4 -4.56 16.70 50.80
CA LEU A 4 -3.73 17.04 49.63
C LEU A 4 -2.82 15.89 49.22
N LEU A 5 -2.23 15.18 50.19
CA LEU A 5 -1.35 14.03 49.93
C LEU A 5 -2.14 12.88 49.28
N LYS A 6 -3.35 12.59 49.77
CA LYS A 6 -4.25 11.59 49.19
C LYS A 6 -4.65 11.96 47.76
N PHE A 7 -4.95 13.23 47.51
CA PHE A 7 -5.29 13.72 46.18
C PHE A 7 -4.13 13.52 45.18
N ILE A 8 -2.91 13.86 45.57
CA ILE A 8 -1.72 13.67 44.72
C ILE A 8 -1.49 12.19 44.40
N ILE A 9 -1.65 11.29 45.38
CA ILE A 9 -1.50 9.85 45.18
C ILE A 9 -2.57 9.31 44.22
N ILE A 10 -3.84 9.72 44.40
CA ILE A 10 -4.94 9.32 43.51
C ILE A 10 -4.69 9.85 42.10
N LEU A 11 -4.27 11.11 41.96
CA LEU A 11 -3.96 11.73 40.67
C LEU A 11 -2.84 10.98 39.94
N LEU A 12 -1.78 10.61 40.65
CA LEU A 12 -0.67 9.82 40.08
C LEU A 12 -1.13 8.42 39.66
N GLY A 13 -1.92 7.75 40.49
CA GLY A 13 -2.47 6.43 40.17
C GLY A 13 -3.39 6.46 38.94
N VAL A 14 -4.33 7.41 38.90
CA VAL A 14 -5.25 7.60 37.78
C VAL A 14 -4.51 8.06 36.53
N GLY A 15 -3.56 8.98 36.65
CA GLY A 15 -2.74 9.45 35.54
C GLY A 15 -1.91 8.32 34.91
N TRP A 16 -1.33 7.45 35.73
CA TRP A 16 -0.62 6.26 35.25
C TRP A 16 -1.56 5.28 34.52
N LEU A 17 -2.74 5.03 35.10
CA LEU A 17 -3.75 4.15 34.51
C LEU A 17 -4.28 4.70 33.17
N LEU A 18 -4.59 6.00 33.12
CA LEU A 18 -5.02 6.70 31.91
C LEU A 18 -3.93 6.70 30.83
N GLY A 19 -2.67 6.95 31.21
CA GLY A 19 -1.55 6.88 30.28
C GLY A 19 -1.40 5.50 29.64
N GLN A 20 -1.62 4.44 30.42
CA GLN A 20 -1.62 3.06 29.92
C GLN A 20 -2.79 2.81 28.95
N LEU A 21 -4.01 3.24 29.29
CA LEU A 21 -5.18 3.11 28.41
C LEU A 21 -5.01 3.88 27.10
N ILE A 22 -4.51 5.12 27.17
CA ILE A 22 -4.23 5.95 25.99
C ILE A 22 -3.21 5.25 25.09
N ARG A 23 -2.15 4.65 25.64
CA ARG A 23 -1.14 3.92 24.87
C ARG A 23 -1.74 2.74 24.10
N TYR A 24 -2.62 1.95 24.73
CA TYR A 24 -3.32 0.85 24.04
C TYR A 24 -4.30 1.37 22.98
N PHE A 25 -5.05 2.41 23.30
CA PHE A 25 -6.02 3.02 22.40
C PHE A 25 -5.35 3.62 21.15
N LEU A 26 -4.29 4.39 21.33
CA LEU A 26 -3.54 4.99 20.22
C LEU A 26 -2.94 3.93 19.31
N ARG A 27 -2.39 2.83 19.85
CA ARG A 27 -1.84 1.73 19.02
C ARG A 27 -2.89 1.15 18.07
N THR A 28 -4.13 0.97 18.53
CA THR A 28 -5.19 0.38 17.71
C THR A 28 -5.72 1.35 16.65
N LYS A 29 -5.89 2.63 16.99
CA LYS A 29 -6.38 3.65 16.04
C LYS A 29 -5.33 4.07 15.04
N LEU A 30 -4.08 4.26 15.48
CA LEU A 30 -2.97 4.60 14.58
C LEU A 30 -2.68 3.48 13.59
N ALA A 31 -2.80 2.21 13.98
CA ALA A 31 -2.66 1.09 13.06
C ALA A 31 -3.71 1.15 11.93
N LYS A 32 -4.97 1.44 12.26
CA LYS A 32 -6.04 1.62 11.27
C LYS A 32 -5.80 2.83 10.37
N PHE A 33 -5.36 3.95 10.94
CA PHE A 33 -5.02 5.14 10.18
C PHE A 33 -3.84 4.90 9.23
N ALA A 34 -2.78 4.24 9.71
CA ALA A 34 -1.62 3.91 8.89
C ALA A 34 -1.99 2.97 7.73
N GLN A 35 -2.88 2.00 7.95
CA GLN A 35 -3.42 1.16 6.88
C GLN A 35 -4.13 1.99 5.82
N GLN A 36 -5.02 2.89 6.24
CA GLN A 36 -5.81 3.73 5.34
C GLN A 36 -4.94 4.71 4.53
N VAL A 37 -3.93 5.33 5.16
CA VAL A 37 -2.99 6.22 4.48
C VAL A 37 -2.14 5.45 3.46
N ASN A 38 -1.67 4.25 3.81
CA ASN A 38 -0.84 3.43 2.91
C ASN A 38 -1.64 2.96 1.67
N GLU A 39 -2.93 2.67 1.83
CA GLU A 39 -3.84 2.37 0.71
C GLU A 39 -4.02 3.58 -0.21
N MET A 40 -4.30 4.76 0.35
CA MET A 40 -4.42 6.00 -0.42
C MET A 40 -3.12 6.38 -1.14
N GLU A 41 -1.96 6.22 -0.49
CA GLU A 41 -0.66 6.52 -1.11
C GLU A 41 -0.38 5.56 -2.29
N ARG A 42 -0.73 4.28 -2.17
CA ARG A 42 -0.59 3.30 -3.25
C ARG A 42 -1.48 3.65 -4.44
N GLU A 43 -2.71 4.07 -4.18
CA GLU A 43 -3.64 4.49 -5.22
C GLU A 43 -3.16 5.76 -5.93
N GLN A 44 -2.67 6.74 -5.17
CA GLN A 44 -2.10 7.97 -5.73
C GLN A 44 -0.85 7.69 -6.58
N ARG A 45 0.05 6.82 -6.13
CA ARG A 45 1.22 6.39 -6.92
C ARG A 45 0.81 5.65 -8.20
N ARG A 46 -0.25 4.84 -8.17
CA ARG A 46 -0.79 4.20 -9.38
C ARG A 46 -1.38 5.22 -10.34
N ALA A 47 -2.15 6.18 -9.85
CA ALA A 47 -2.74 7.23 -10.68
C ALA A 47 -1.67 8.11 -11.36
N GLN A 48 -0.60 8.47 -10.63
CA GLN A 48 0.53 9.22 -11.20
C GLN A 48 1.32 8.41 -12.25
N GLN A 49 1.51 7.11 -12.03
CA GLN A 49 2.15 6.23 -13.01
C GLN A 49 1.27 5.98 -14.24
N ALA A 50 -0.05 5.95 -14.09
CA ALA A 50 -0.98 5.84 -15.20
C ALA A 50 -1.01 7.11 -16.06
N ALA A 51 -1.00 8.30 -15.43
CA ALA A 51 -1.01 9.59 -16.13
C ALA A 51 0.30 9.88 -16.90
N SER A 52 1.43 9.30 -16.47
CA SER A 52 2.74 9.47 -17.13
C SER A 52 3.00 8.47 -18.26
N ARG A 53 2.18 7.40 -18.38
CA ARG A 53 2.34 6.33 -19.38
C ARG A 53 1.31 6.35 -20.50
N SER A 54 0.37 7.32 -20.49
CA SER A 54 -0.78 7.36 -21.39
C SER A 54 -0.50 7.80 -22.84
N ASN A 55 0.76 7.84 -23.30
CA ASN A 55 1.06 8.27 -24.67
C ASN A 55 1.39 7.14 -25.66
N GLU A 56 1.77 5.91 -25.26
CA GLU A 56 2.19 4.92 -26.29
C GLU A 56 2.26 3.44 -25.83
N GLY A 57 1.18 2.84 -25.31
CA GLY A 57 1.16 1.39 -25.10
C GLY A 57 0.03 0.80 -24.26
N VAL A 58 -0.17 -0.52 -24.40
CA VAL A 58 -1.15 -1.32 -23.63
C VAL A 58 -0.76 -1.35 -22.15
N ASN A 59 -1.61 -0.83 -21.28
CA ASN A 59 -1.41 -0.90 -19.83
C ASN A 59 -1.84 -2.28 -19.29
N VAL A 60 -0.92 -2.99 -18.62
CA VAL A 60 -1.19 -4.28 -17.98
C VAL A 60 -1.16 -4.11 -16.47
N ASP A 61 -2.33 -4.17 -15.82
CA ASP A 61 -2.49 -3.86 -14.40
C ASP A 61 -1.89 -4.92 -13.46
N TYR A 62 -1.83 -6.17 -13.90
CA TYR A 62 -1.29 -7.26 -13.09
C TYR A 62 -0.78 -8.41 -13.94
N ILE A 63 0.49 -8.77 -13.76
CA ILE A 63 1.09 -9.98 -14.32
C ILE A 63 1.36 -10.94 -13.16
N PRO A 64 0.64 -12.08 -13.06
CA PRO A 64 0.88 -13.05 -12.02
C PRO A 64 2.32 -13.59 -12.06
N LYS A 65 2.93 -13.82 -10.89
CA LYS A 65 4.34 -14.26 -10.78
C LYS A 65 4.64 -15.54 -11.59
N ASN A 66 3.65 -16.41 -11.76
CA ASN A 66 3.75 -17.64 -12.54
C ASN A 66 3.93 -17.41 -14.05
N HIS A 67 3.45 -16.27 -14.56
CA HIS A 67 3.58 -15.89 -15.97
C HIS A 67 4.89 -15.16 -16.29
N GLN A 68 5.50 -14.49 -15.29
CA GLN A 68 6.80 -13.81 -15.47
C GLN A 68 7.93 -14.80 -15.80
N LYS A 69 7.92 -15.97 -15.15
CA LYS A 69 8.91 -17.04 -15.39
C LYS A 69 8.79 -17.67 -16.79
N LYS A 70 7.62 -17.61 -17.44
CA LYS A 70 7.42 -18.16 -18.78
C LYS A 70 8.00 -17.26 -19.89
N ARG A 71 8.06 -15.93 -19.68
CA ARG A 71 8.67 -14.99 -20.65
C ARG A 71 10.19 -14.99 -20.63
N GLN A 72 10.83 -15.45 -19.55
CA GLN A 72 12.29 -15.58 -19.46
C GLN A 72 12.85 -16.83 -20.15
N LYS A 73 11.98 -17.76 -20.59
CA LYS A 73 12.44 -18.83 -21.46
C LYS A 73 12.56 -18.23 -22.86
N ASP A 74 13.78 -18.19 -23.38
CA ASP A 74 14.14 -17.70 -24.71
C ASP A 74 13.18 -18.21 -25.78
N ILE A 75 12.14 -17.42 -26.08
CA ILE A 75 11.44 -17.53 -27.34
C ILE A 75 12.16 -16.53 -28.24
N GLU A 76 13.24 -16.99 -28.86
CA GLU A 76 13.80 -16.36 -30.04
C GLU A 76 12.69 -16.40 -31.10
N GLY A 77 12.01 -15.26 -31.27
CA GLY A 77 10.96 -15.13 -32.27
C GLY A 77 11.54 -15.47 -33.64
N GLY A 78 10.89 -16.37 -34.37
CA GLY A 78 11.24 -16.66 -35.76
C GLY A 78 11.08 -15.43 -36.65
N GLU A 79 11.71 -15.47 -37.81
CA GLU A 79 11.60 -14.43 -38.83
C GLU A 79 10.15 -14.39 -39.34
N TYR A 80 9.48 -13.25 -39.14
CA TYR A 80 8.15 -13.01 -39.68
C TYR A 80 8.32 -12.65 -41.16
N VAL A 81 7.76 -13.47 -42.04
CA VAL A 81 7.71 -13.18 -43.47
C VAL A 81 6.41 -12.42 -43.74
N ASP A 82 6.54 -11.17 -44.18
CA ASP A 82 5.42 -10.38 -44.66
C ASP A 82 4.88 -11.03 -45.95
N TYR A 83 3.62 -11.47 -45.93
CA TYR A 83 2.95 -11.96 -47.12
C TYR A 83 2.21 -10.80 -47.80
N GLU A 84 2.33 -10.70 -49.12
CA GLU A 84 1.50 -9.80 -49.90
C GLU A 84 0.11 -10.42 -50.07
N GLU A 85 -0.91 -9.70 -49.63
CA GLU A 85 -2.31 -10.12 -49.78
C GLU A 85 -2.72 -10.01 -51.26
N VAL A 86 -2.85 -11.15 -51.94
CA VAL A 86 -3.38 -11.19 -53.31
C VAL A 86 -4.89 -10.96 -53.23
N LYS A 87 -5.35 -9.81 -53.72
CA LYS A 87 -6.77 -9.51 -53.89
C LYS A 87 -7.26 -10.21 -55.17
N GLU A 88 -8.20 -11.15 -55.04
CA GLU A 88 -9.02 -11.63 -56.15
C GLU A 88 -10.07 -10.58 -56.57
#